data_AF-A0A496PCK1-F1
#
_entry.id   AF-A0A496PCK1-F1
#
_cell.length_a   1.000
_cell.length_b   1.000
_cell.length_c   1.000
_cell.angle_alpha   90.00
_cell.angle_beta   90.00
_cell.angle_gamma   90.00
#
_symmetry.space_group_name_H-M   'P 1'
#
loop_
_entity.id
_entity.type
_entity.pdbx_description
1 polymer ?
#
loop_
_entity_poly.entity_id
_entity_poly.type
_entity_poly.pdbx_seq_one_letter_code
_entity_poly.pdbx_strand_id
1 'polypeptide(L)' 'MEALLNDAVSTVNTYLWNYLIIFILIGAGLFFTMTTGAVQIRMFKEMVRLVASGAGSKTEKNHVSSFQAFCVSTASRVGV' A
#
# COMPACT_ATOMS: atom_id res chain seq x y z
N MET A 1 -0.42 -6.93 40.02
CA MET A 1 0.21 -5.81 39.28
C MET A 1 0.31 -6.10 37.79
N GLU A 2 0.76 -7.30 37.41
CA GLU A 2 0.91 -7.70 35.99
C GLU A 2 -0.41 -7.70 35.20
N ALA A 3 -1.51 -8.13 35.79
CA ALA A 3 -2.83 -8.10 35.13
C ALA A 3 -3.28 -6.68 34.76
N LEU A 4 -3.07 -5.70 35.65
CA LEU A 4 -3.47 -4.30 35.43
C LEU A 4 -2.61 -3.65 34.33
N LEU A 5 -1.33 -4.03 34.25
CA LEU A 5 -0.42 -3.53 33.23
C LEU A 5 -0.73 -4.15 31.86
N ASN A 6 -1.05 -5.44 31.81
CA ASN A 6 -1.51 -6.10 30.60
C ASN A 6 -2.84 -5.53 30.09
N ASP A 7 -3.80 -5.25 30.97
CA ASP A 7 -5.08 -4.63 30.58
C ASP A 7 -4.90 -3.21 30.04
N ALA A 8 -4.03 -2.41 30.65
CA ALA A 8 -3.68 -1.08 30.14
C ALA A 8 -3.01 -1.15 28.76
N VAL A 9 -2.03 -2.04 28.59
CA VAL A 9 -1.35 -2.25 27.30
C VAL A 9 -2.34 -2.75 26.25
N SER A 10 -3.22 -3.70 26.59
CA SER A 10 -4.24 -4.23 25.70
C SER A 10 -5.20 -3.13 25.25
N THR A 11 -5.65 -2.28 26.17
CA THR A 11 -6.54 -1.15 25.85
C THR A 11 -5.88 -0.17 24.88
N VAL A 12 -4.64 0.24 25.16
CA VAL A 12 -3.89 1.15 24.27
C VAL A 12 -3.68 0.48 22.91
N ASN A 13 -3.34 -0.81 22.88
CA ASN A 13 -3.16 -1.56 21.66
C ASN A 13 -4.45 -1.57 20.82
N THR A 14 -5.61 -1.82 21.43
CA THR A 14 -6.90 -1.75 20.74
C THR A 14 -7.16 -0.35 20.15
N TYR A 15 -6.93 0.71 20.92
CA TYR A 15 -7.15 2.07 20.43
C TYR A 15 -6.20 2.45 19.29
N LEU A 16 -4.94 2.04 19.39
CA LEU A 16 -3.92 2.32 18.40
C LEU A 16 -4.22 1.62 17.07
N TRP A 17 -4.42 0.30 17.11
CA TRP A 17 -4.61 -0.52 15.90
C TRP A 17 -5.98 -0.32 15.26
N ASN A 18 -7.05 -0.26 16.06
CA ASN A 18 -8.41 -0.27 15.50
C ASN A 18 -8.93 1.12 15.17
N TYR A 19 -8.36 2.19 15.74
CA TYR A 19 -8.89 3.54 15.56
C TYR A 19 -7.84 4.51 15.05
N LEU A 20 -6.72 4.69 15.77
CA LEU A 20 -5.77 5.75 15.44
C LEU A 20 -5.07 5.52 14.09
N ILE A 21 -4.53 4.32 13.87
CA ILE A 21 -3.84 3.98 12.62
C ILE A 21 -4.80 4.08 11.43
N ILE A 22 -6.02 3.53 11.57
CA ILE A 22 -7.03 3.57 10.50
C ILE A 22 -7.37 5.01 10.12
N PHE A 23 -7.61 5.87 11.12
CA PHE A 23 -7.93 7.27 10.88
C PHE A 23 -6.79 8.01 10.16
N ILE A 24 -5.54 7.79 10.58
CA ILE A 24 -4.36 8.39 9.95
C ILE A 24 -4.20 7.91 8.50
N LEU A 25 -4.37 6.60 8.25
CA LEU A 25 -4.24 6.03 6.90
C LEU A 25 -5.30 6.58 5.95
N ILE A 26 -6.55 6.67 6.38
CA ILE A 26 -7.63 7.26 5.58
C ILE A 26 -7.33 8.74 5.31
N GLY A 27 -6.98 9.50 6.35
CA GLY A 27 -6.63 10.91 6.24
C GLY A 27 -5.47 11.16 5.27
N ALA A 28 -4.41 10.37 5.37
CA ALA A 28 -3.28 10.43 4.45
C ALA A 28 -3.70 10.08 3.02
N GLY A 29 -4.49 9.01 2.83
CA GLY A 29 -5.02 8.63 1.52
C GLY A 29 -5.83 9.74 0.86
N LEU A 30 -6.73 10.38 1.61
CA LEU A 30 -7.53 11.51 1.14
C LEU A 30 -6.66 12.74 0.86
N PHE A 31 -5.73 13.07 1.74
CA PHE A 31 -4.79 14.18 1.55
C PHE A 31 -3.99 14.02 0.26
N PHE A 32 -3.38 12.86 0.02
CA PHE A 32 -2.63 12.59 -1.21
C PHE A 32 -3.54 12.55 -2.44
N THR A 33 -4.76 12.03 -2.32
CA THR A 33 -5.71 11.99 -3.43
C THR A 33 -6.13 13.40 -3.86
N MET A 34 -6.44 14.29 -2.91
CA MET A 34 -6.84 15.66 -3.21
C MET A 34 -5.65 16.50 -3.72
N THR A 35 -4.48 16.41 -3.08
CA THR A 35 -3.30 17.19 -3.46
C THR A 35 -2.72 16.80 -4.83
N THR A 36 -2.82 15.53 -5.21
CA THR A 36 -2.35 15.05 -6.53
C THR A 36 -3.41 15.15 -7.63
N GLY A 37 -4.59 15.69 -7.35
CA GLY A 37 -5.69 15.84 -8.32
C GLY A 37 -6.26 14.50 -8.78
N ALA A 38 -6.50 13.59 -7.83
CA ALA A 38 -7.00 12.23 -8.04
C ALA A 38 -6.19 11.44 -9.10
N VAL A 39 -4.86 11.52 -9.01
CA VAL A 39 -3.93 10.89 -9.98
C VAL A 39 -4.18 9.40 -10.16
N GLN A 40 -4.63 8.71 -9.11
CA GLN A 40 -4.99 7.30 -9.15
C GLN A 40 -6.05 7.00 -10.22
N ILE A 41 -7.04 7.88 -10.39
CA ILE A 41 -8.10 7.75 -11.39
C ILE A 41 -7.61 8.27 -12.75
N ARG A 42 -7.00 9.47 -12.76
CA ARG A 42 -6.54 10.15 -13.98
C ARG A 42 -5.50 9.34 -14.76
N MET A 43 -4.56 8.72 -14.05
CA MET A 43 -3.43 7.98 -14.65
C MET A 43 -3.61 6.46 -14.64
N PHE A 44 -4.76 5.94 -14.21
CA PHE A 44 -5.01 4.50 -14.15
C PHE A 44 -4.76 3.80 -15.49
N LYS A 45 -5.27 4.38 -16.58
CA LYS A 45 -5.11 3.82 -17.94
C LYS A 45 -3.65 3.77 -18.38
N GLU A 46 -2.89 4.83 -18.07
CA GLU A 46 -1.46 4.89 -18.42
C GLU A 46 -0.64 3.90 -17.59
N MET A 47 -0.98 3.73 -16.30
CA MET A 47 -0.37 2.70 -15.45
C MET A 47 -0.55 1.31 -16.07
N VAL A 48 -1.76 0.94 -16.50
CA VAL A 48 -2.03 -0.35 -17.14
C VAL A 48 -1.24 -0.49 -18.44
N ARG A 49 -1.19 0.56 -19.28
CA ARG A 49 -0.40 0.56 -20.52
C ARG A 49 1.09 0.32 -20.24
N LEU A 50 1.66 1.01 -19.26
CA LEU A 50 3.08 0.88 -18.89
C LEU A 50 3.39 -0.52 -18.33
N VAL A 51 2.55 -1.03 -17.44
CA VAL A 51 2.66 -2.38 -16.88
C VAL A 51 2.57 -3.44 -17.99
N ALA A 52 1.60 -3.30 -18.91
CA ALA A 52 1.46 -4.21 -20.05
C ALA A 52 2.65 -4.12 -21.03
N SER A 53 3.19 -2.92 -21.26
CA SER A 53 4.36 -2.73 -22.13
C SER A 53 5.64 -3.31 -21.54
N GLY A 54 5.75 -3.37 -20.21
CA GLY A 54 6.83 -4.06 -19.48
C GLY A 54 6.65 -5.58 -19.41
N ALA A 55 5.52 -6.13 -19.86
CA ALA A 55 5.29 -7.56 -19.96
C ALA A 55 5.93 -8.08 -21.26
N GLY A 56 7.07 -8.75 -21.14
CA GLY A 56 7.82 -9.29 -22.28
C GLY A 56 8.98 -8.42 -22.77
N SER A 57 9.22 -7.25 -22.17
CA SER A 57 10.42 -6.44 -22.46
C SER A 57 11.68 -7.15 -21.98
N LYS A 58 12.61 -7.46 -22.89
CA LYS A 58 13.95 -7.96 -22.55
C LYS A 58 14.68 -6.89 -21.75
N THR A 59 14.73 -7.10 -20.45
CA THR A 59 15.40 -6.20 -19.53
C THR A 59 16.89 -6.57 -19.49
N GLU A 60 17.79 -5.58 -19.40
CA GLU A 60 19.23 -5.84 -19.26
C GLU A 60 19.53 -6.74 -18.06
N LYS A 61 20.66 -7.45 -18.13
CA LYS A 61 21.10 -8.40 -17.10
C LYS A 61 21.06 -7.71 -15.73
N ASN A 62 20.17 -8.17 -14.84
CA ASN A 62 19.92 -7.72 -13.44
C ASN A 62 18.81 -6.68 -13.19
N HIS A 63 18.03 -6.25 -14.18
CA HIS A 63 16.87 -5.38 -13.90
C HIS A 63 15.54 -6.17 -13.96
N VAL A 64 14.62 -5.82 -13.06
CA VAL A 64 13.26 -6.38 -13.00
C VAL A 64 12.34 -5.47 -13.82
N SER A 65 11.50 -6.04 -14.70
CA SER A 65 10.61 -5.23 -15.52
C SER A 65 9.49 -4.58 -14.68
N SER A 66 8.90 -3.48 -15.18
CA SER A 66 7.77 -2.81 -14.51
C SER A 66 6.60 -3.78 -14.22
N PHE A 67 6.39 -4.76 -15.10
CA PHE A 67 5.41 -5.82 -14.90
C PHE A 67 5.80 -6.77 -13.76
N GLN A 68 7.05 -7.23 -13.75
CA GLN A 68 7.55 -8.12 -12.70
C GLN A 68 7.54 -7.43 -11.34
N ALA A 69 7.98 -6.17 -11.24
CA ALA A 69 7.95 -5.39 -10.01
C ALA A 69 6.51 -5.21 -9.49
N PHE A 70 5.56 -4.95 -10.39
CA PHE A 70 4.13 -4.91 -10.07
C PHE A 70 3.62 -6.26 -9.54
N CYS A 71 3.96 -7.38 -10.18
CA CYS A 71 3.58 -8.72 -9.74
C CYS A 71 4.18 -9.07 -8.37
N VAL A 72 5.46 -8.76 -8.12
CA VAL A 72 6.11 -8.97 -6.82
C VAL A 72 5.43 -8.14 -5.72
N SER A 73 5.19 -6.86 -5.98
CA SER A 73 4.48 -5.99 -5.03
C SER A 73 3.04 -6.43 -4.79
N THR A 74 2.36 -7.01 -5.79
CA THR A 74 1.00 -7.54 -5.66
C THR A 74 1.02 -8.84 -4.87
N ALA A 75 1.92 -9.76 -5.16
CA ALA A 75 2.06 -11.04 -4.46
C ALA A 75 2.36 -10.86 -2.95
N SER A 76 3.12 -9.81 -2.58
CA SER A 76 3.37 -9.49 -1.17
C SER A 76 2.12 -9.04 -0.40
N ARG A 77 1.05 -8.62 -1.08
CA ARG A 77 -0.17 -8.07 -0.47
C ARG A 77 -1.39 -8.95 -0.74
N VAL A 78 -1.40 -9.67 -1.86
CA VAL A 78 -2.41 -10.64 -2.27
C VAL A 78 -1.87 -12.02 -1.91
N GLY A 79 -2.19 -12.47 -0.70
CA GLY A 79 -1.64 -13.72 -0.18
C GLY A 79 -1.80 -13.84 1.33
N VAL A 80 -3.06 -13.92 1.78
CA VAL A 80 -3.57 -14.64 2.97
C VAL A 80 -5.08 -14.77 2.81
#